data_AF-A0A3L6DM54-F1
#
_entry.id   AF-A0A3L6DM54-F1
#
_cell.length_a   1.000
_cell.length_b   1.000
_cell.length_c   1.000
_cell.angle_alpha   90.00
_cell.angle_beta   90.00
_cell.angle_gamma   90.00
#
_symmetry.space_group_name_H-M   'P 1'
#
loop_
_entity.id
_entity.type
_entity.pdbx_description
1 polymer ?
#
loop_
_entity_poly.entity_id
_entity_poly.type
_entity_poly.pdbx_seq_one_letter_code
_entity_poly.pdbx_strand_id
1 'polypeptide(L)'
;INARKNQVPALIAEVYPKLAENYSDPSYLLQRAILTLTNDVADLINDHIVDLIPGLHRQYLSCDRIAPQSNVGGTLDLLYPIEFLNSIDSNNFP
;
A
#
# COMPACT_ATOMS: atom_id res chain seq x y z
N ILE A 1 -20.92 -15.13 10.80
CA ILE A 1 -20.12 -14.21 9.93
C ILE A 1 -19.88 -12.84 10.59
N ASN A 2 -20.77 -12.34 11.47
CA ASN A 2 -20.62 -11.04 12.15
C ASN A 2 -19.49 -10.91 13.20
N ALA A 3 -18.92 -12.00 13.71
CA ALA A 3 -17.93 -11.92 14.80
C ALA A 3 -16.57 -11.34 14.34
N ARG A 4 -16.16 -11.58 13.08
CA ARG A 4 -14.83 -11.15 12.58
C ARG A 4 -14.76 -9.64 12.31
N LYS A 5 -15.85 -9.02 11.83
CA LYS A 5 -15.88 -7.58 11.52
C LYS A 5 -15.66 -6.69 12.74
N ASN A 6 -16.13 -7.11 13.91
CA ASN A 6 -15.99 -6.32 15.13
C ASN A 6 -14.62 -6.47 15.82
N GLN A 7 -13.76 -7.38 15.36
CA GLN A 7 -12.42 -7.57 15.93
C GLN A 7 -11.37 -6.68 15.28
N VAL A 8 -11.56 -6.28 14.02
CA VAL A 8 -10.56 -5.50 13.29
C VAL A 8 -10.34 -4.11 13.88
N PRO A 9 -11.39 -3.31 14.18
CA PRO A 9 -11.20 -2.02 14.84
C PRO A 9 -10.52 -2.14 16.21
N ALA A 10 -10.84 -3.19 16.97
CA ALA A 10 -10.24 -3.43 18.28
C ALA A 10 -8.74 -3.78 18.16
N LEU A 11 -8.38 -4.62 17.18
CA LEU A 11 -6.98 -4.95 16.89
C LEU A 11 -6.18 -3.71 16.47
N ILE A 12 -6.75 -2.88 15.59
CA ILE A 12 -6.12 -1.64 15.14
C ILE A 12 -5.92 -0.69 16.33
N ALA A 13 -6.90 -0.55 17.21
CA ALA A 13 -6.79 0.30 18.40
C ALA A 13 -5.70 -0.19 19.38
N GLU A 14 -5.51 -1.50 19.51
CA GLU A 14 -4.48 -2.11 20.35
C GLU A 14 -3.07 -1.86 19.79
N VAL A 15 -2.88 -2.07 18.49
CA VAL A 15 -1.56 -1.96 17.84
C VAL A 15 -1.21 -0.51 17.52
N TYR A 16 -2.17 0.28 17.06
CA TYR A 16 -2.06 1.69 16.69
C TYR A 16 -2.89 2.60 17.62
N PRO A 17 -2.49 2.75 18.89
CA PRO A 17 -3.17 3.65 19.81
C PRO A 17 -3.01 5.11 19.34
N LYS A 18 -4.11 5.86 19.31
CA LYS A 18 -4.14 7.27 18.87
C LYS A 18 -3.56 7.48 17.46
N LEU A 19 -3.90 6.60 16.53
CA LEU A 19 -3.44 6.67 15.14
C LEU A 19 -3.64 8.06 14.51
N ALA A 20 -4.82 8.67 14.68
CA ALA A 20 -5.13 9.98 14.11
C ALA A 20 -4.23 11.13 14.61
N GLU A 21 -3.58 10.98 15.77
CA GLU A 21 -2.62 11.95 16.32
C GLU A 21 -1.18 11.66 15.87
N ASN A 22 -0.84 10.39 15.64
CA ASN A 22 0.54 9.94 15.44
C ASN A 22 0.85 9.44 14.02
N TYR A 23 -0.11 9.45 13.10
CA TYR A 23 0.05 8.94 11.72
C TYR A 23 1.18 9.61 10.94
N SER A 24 1.57 10.84 11.31
CA SER A 24 2.67 11.58 10.68
C SER A 24 4.04 11.32 11.31
N ASP A 25 4.13 10.55 12.40
CA ASP A 25 5.39 10.20 13.05
C ASP A 25 5.94 8.87 12.49
N PRO A 26 7.06 8.90 11.74
CA PRO A 26 7.67 7.69 11.20
C PRO A 26 8.13 6.71 12.29
N SER A 27 8.59 7.20 13.44
CA SER A 27 9.09 6.35 14.54
C SER A 27 7.95 5.56 15.18
N TYR A 28 6.78 6.18 15.30
CA TYR A 28 5.55 5.53 15.76
C TYR A 28 5.13 4.41 14.82
N LEU A 29 5.12 4.67 13.50
CA LEU A 29 4.69 3.68 12.50
C LEU A 29 5.68 2.50 12.37
N LEU A 30 6.99 2.77 12.38
CA LEU A 30 8.04 1.76 12.20
C LEU A 30 8.03 0.66 13.27
N GLN A 31 7.55 0.96 14.48
CA GLN A 31 7.54 0.01 15.60
C GLN A 31 6.34 -0.93 15.60
N ARG A 32 5.41 -0.77 14.64
CA ARG A 32 4.08 -1.41 14.66
C ARG A 32 3.82 -2.11 13.33
N ALA A 33 3.42 -3.37 13.40
CA ALA A 33 3.04 -4.15 12.24
C ALA A 33 1.91 -5.11 12.61
N ILE A 34 0.94 -5.27 11.70
CA ILE A 34 -0.06 -6.32 11.76
C ILE A 34 0.23 -7.30 10.64
N LEU A 35 0.67 -8.51 10.99
CA LEU A 35 0.87 -9.58 10.01
C LEU A 35 -0.38 -10.44 9.91
N THR A 36 -0.76 -10.77 8.69
CA THR A 36 -1.90 -11.65 8.39
C THR A 36 -1.44 -12.81 7.51
N LEU A 37 -2.24 -13.89 7.47
CA LEU A 37 -1.91 -15.07 6.69
C LEU A 37 -2.20 -14.90 5.19
N THR A 38 -3.12 -14.02 4.83
CA THR A 38 -3.63 -13.84 3.46
C THR A 38 -3.77 -12.37 3.11
N ASN A 39 -3.44 -12.00 1.88
CA ASN A 39 -3.52 -10.61 1.40
C ASN A 39 -4.93 -10.03 1.54
N ASP A 40 -5.99 -10.80 1.25
CA ASP A 40 -7.38 -10.32 1.43
C ASP A 40 -7.68 -9.78 2.84
N VAL A 41 -7.04 -10.36 3.87
CA VAL A 41 -7.20 -9.90 5.25
C VAL A 41 -6.30 -8.70 5.53
N ALA A 42 -5.10 -8.65 4.94
CA ALA A 42 -4.24 -7.47 4.99
C ALA A 42 -4.93 -6.25 4.35
N ASP A 43 -5.55 -6.43 3.18
CA ASP A 43 -6.25 -5.38 2.45
C ASP A 43 -7.42 -4.83 3.27
N LEU A 44 -8.23 -5.71 3.87
CA LEU A 44 -9.32 -5.30 4.75
C LEU A 44 -8.84 -4.48 5.96
N ILE A 45 -7.67 -4.82 6.53
CA ILE A 45 -7.09 -4.06 7.65
C ILE A 45 -6.52 -2.73 7.16
N ASN A 46 -5.83 -2.73 6.02
CA ASN A 46 -5.26 -1.53 5.40
C ASN A 46 -6.35 -0.50 5.07
N ASP A 47 -7.46 -0.93 4.46
CA ASP A 47 -8.60 -0.08 4.15
C ASP A 47 -9.15 0.59 5.42
N HIS A 48 -9.32 -0.19 6.49
CA HIS A 48 -9.77 0.35 7.78
C HIS A 48 -8.78 1.31 8.43
N ILE A 49 -7.47 1.07 8.31
CA ILE A 49 -6.44 1.98 8.83
C ILE A 49 -6.46 3.30 8.03
N VAL A 50 -6.56 3.24 6.71
CA VAL A 50 -6.62 4.42 5.84
C VAL A 50 -7.84 5.28 6.15
N ASP A 51 -9.00 4.67 6.40
CA ASP A 51 -10.23 5.38 6.81
C ASP A 51 -10.10 6.12 8.15
N LEU A 52 -9.20 5.69 9.03
CA LEU A 52 -8.97 6.31 10.34
C LEU A 52 -7.98 7.49 10.28
N ILE A 53 -7.19 7.60 9.21
CA ILE A 53 -6.21 8.68 9.06
C ILE A 53 -6.94 9.97 8.66
N PRO A 54 -6.79 11.07 9.41
CA PRO A 54 -7.42 12.33 9.06
C PRO A 54 -6.77 12.91 7.80
N GLY A 55 -7.54 13.15 6.75
CA GLY A 55 -7.04 13.75 5.52
C GLY A 55 -7.87 13.43 4.29
N LEU A 56 -7.41 13.90 3.13
CA LEU A 56 -8.01 13.53 1.85
C LEU A 56 -7.43 12.19 1.39
N HIS A 57 -8.30 11.22 1.11
CA HIS A 57 -7.87 9.99 0.46
C HIS A 57 -7.24 10.32 -0.90
N ARG A 58 -6.05 9.76 -1.16
CA ARG A 58 -5.37 9.85 -2.44
C ARG A 58 -4.99 8.45 -2.89
N GLN A 59 -5.47 8.09 -4.07
CA GLN A 59 -4.96 6.94 -4.78
C GLN A 59 -3.86 7.42 -5.73
N TYR A 60 -2.65 6.91 -5.55
CA TYR A 60 -1.56 7.12 -6.49
C TYR A 60 -1.54 5.92 -7.42
N LEU A 61 -1.77 6.16 -8.71
CA LEU A 61 -1.62 5.13 -9.74
C LEU A 61 -0.14 4.96 -10.04
N SER A 62 0.26 3.73 -10.37
CA SER A 62 1.61 3.50 -10.88
C SER A 62 1.82 4.31 -12.16
N CYS A 63 3.02 4.88 -12.28
CA CYS A 63 3.47 5.42 -13.55
C CYS A 63 4.07 4.25 -14.35
N ASP A 64 3.25 3.58 -15.16
CA ASP A 64 3.68 2.45 -16.01
C ASP A 64 4.41 2.95 -17.26
N ARG A 65 5.38 3.84 -17.06
CA ARG A 65 6.19 4.44 -18.13
C ARG A 65 7.62 4.51 -17.68
N ILE A 66 8.52 4.25 -18.61
CA ILE A 66 9.93 4.38 -18.35
C ILE A 66 10.27 5.87 -18.34
N ALA A 67 10.95 6.33 -17.29
CA ALA A 67 11.46 7.69 -17.26
C ALA A 67 12.33 7.92 -18.51
N PRO A 68 12.17 9.05 -19.24
CA PRO A 68 13.00 9.34 -20.39
C PRO A 68 14.45 9.44 -19.92
N GLN A 69 15.24 8.38 -20.15
CA GLN A 69 16.67 8.39 -19.91
C GLN A 69 17.25 9.36 -20.93
N SER A 70 17.94 10.41 -20.48
CA SER A 70 18.44 11.51 -21.33
C SER A 70 19.49 11.09 -22.38
N ASN A 71 19.75 9.79 -22.52
CA ASN A 71 20.86 9.22 -23.28
C ASN A 71 20.52 7.99 -24.13
N VAL A 72 19.26 7.53 -24.20
CA VAL A 72 18.87 6.45 -25.14
C VAL A 72 17.67 6.91 -25.96
N GLY A 73 17.94 7.31 -27.21
CA GLY A 73 16.93 7.77 -28.13
C GLY A 73 15.84 6.74 -28.37
N GLY A 74 14.60 7.06 -28.01
CA GLY A 74 13.36 6.60 -28.64
C GLY A 74 13.00 5.11 -28.61
N THR A 75 13.78 4.21 -28.02
CA THR A 75 13.59 2.76 -28.16
C THR A 75 13.18 2.01 -26.90
N LEU A 76 13.22 2.66 -25.73
CA LEU A 76 12.96 1.97 -24.46
C LEU A 76 11.46 1.63 -24.28
N ASP A 77 10.54 2.49 -24.75
CA ASP A 77 9.09 2.21 -24.77
C ASP A 77 8.72 1.00 -25.66
N LEU A 78 9.54 0.69 -26.68
CA LEU A 78 9.36 -0.52 -27.50
C LEU A 78 9.84 -1.80 -26.79
N LEU A 79 10.84 -1.67 -25.92
CA LEU A 79 11.41 -2.79 -25.16
C LEU A 79 10.55 -3.17 -23.95
N TYR A 80 9.82 -2.19 -23.38
CA TYR A 80 8.93 -2.41 -22.24
C TYR A 80 7.55 -1.82 -22.52
N PRO A 81 6.74 -2.51 -23.34
CA PRO A 81 5.37 -2.08 -23.62
C PRO A 81 4.53 -2.11 -22.34
N ILE A 82 3.45 -1.34 -22.30
CA ILE A 82 2.63 -1.16 -21.08
C ILE A 82 2.04 -2.48 -20.58
N GLU A 83 1.74 -3.41 -21.50
CA GLU A 83 1.22 -4.74 -21.17
C GLU A 83 2.26 -5.55 -20.41
N PHE A 84 3.54 -5.39 -20.74
CA PHE A 84 4.64 -6.01 -20.02
C PHE A 84 4.79 -5.37 -18.63
N LEU A 85 4.82 -4.03 -18.55
CA LEU A 85 4.95 -3.31 -17.28
C LEU A 85 3.80 -3.65 -16.31
N ASN A 86 2.57 -3.71 -16.81
CA ASN A 86 1.38 -4.05 -16.02
C ASN A 86 1.33 -5.53 -15.60
N SER A 87 2.17 -6.38 -16.19
CA SER A 87 2.33 -7.79 -15.77
C SER A 87 3.38 -7.99 -14.68
N ILE A 88 4.14 -6.94 -14.34
CA ILE A 88 5.15 -6.98 -13.28
C ILE A 88 4.43 -6.85 -11.93
N ASP A 89 4.16 -7.99 -11.30
CA ASP A 89 3.70 -8.03 -9.92
C ASP A 89 4.89 -7.91 -8.95
N SER A 90 4.77 -7.00 -7.99
CA SER A 90 5.78 -6.73 -6.94
C SER A 90 6.17 -7.97 -6.13
N ASN A 91 5.34 -9.02 -6.13
CA ASN A 91 5.59 -10.28 -5.43
C ASN A 91 6.58 -11.21 -6.15
N ASN A 92 7.05 -10.88 -7.35
CA ASN A 92 7.93 -11.74 -8.14
C ASN A 92 9.21 -11.03 -8.65
N PHE A 93 9.58 -9.91 -8.02
CA PHE A 93 10.87 -9.27 -8.27
C PHE A 93 11.96 -9.98 -7.42
N PRO A 94 13.09 -10.42 -8.00
CA PRO A 94 14.16 -11.08 -7.25
C PRO A 94 14.85 -10.15 -6.23
#